data_AF-A0A8J5RZM5-F1
#
_entry.id   AF-A0A8J5RZM5-F1
#
_cell.length_a   1.000
_cell.length_b   1.000
_cell.length_c   1.000
_cell.angle_alpha   90.00
_cell.angle_beta   90.00
_cell.angle_gamma   90.00
#
_symmetry.space_group_name_H-M   'P 1'
#
loop_
_entity.id
_entity.type
_entity.pdbx_description
1 polymer ?
#
loop_
_entity_poly.entity_id
_entity_poly.type
_entity_poly.pdbx_seq_one_letter_code
_entity_poly.pdbx_strand_id
1 'polypeptide(L)'
;MKNGQILKRDQFIACGRTGEKAHELASKIWLAVIENLEENQQTFLLLKHLAQEEFFLPFPYSRPYKVLWRVFDKLFTDFRGYFNRMDYHDALVGAKSRFQPVPSTWLGL
;
A
#
# COMPACT_ATOMS: atom_id res chain seq x y z
N MET A 1 -27.82 18.28 -24.38
CA MET A 1 -27.31 16.89 -24.36
C MET A 1 -25.79 16.97 -24.24
N LYS A 2 -25.17 16.72 -23.09
CA LYS A 2 -24.94 15.39 -22.51
C LYS A 2 -25.18 15.39 -21.00
N ASN A 3 -26.32 14.80 -20.63
CA ASN A 3 -26.59 14.32 -19.28
C ASN A 3 -25.87 12.99 -19.11
N GLY A 4 -25.17 12.75 -17.99
CA GLY A 4 -24.93 11.36 -17.56
C GLY A 4 -23.61 10.94 -16.94
N GLN A 5 -22.71 11.80 -16.44
CA GLN A 5 -21.47 11.30 -15.80
C GLN A 5 -21.02 11.92 -14.47
N ILE A 6 -21.76 12.85 -13.87
CA ILE A 6 -21.33 13.48 -12.60
C ILE A 6 -22.00 12.83 -11.37
N LEU A 7 -22.97 11.93 -11.56
CA LEU A 7 -23.78 11.34 -10.48
C LEU A 7 -23.14 10.19 -9.68
N LYS A 8 -21.82 9.92 -9.76
CA LYS A 8 -21.16 8.86 -8.95
C LYS A 8 -19.99 9.30 -8.07
N ARG A 9 -19.57 10.57 -8.09
CA ARG A 9 -18.45 11.06 -7.25
C ARG A 9 -18.88 11.83 -6.01
N ASP A 10 -20.11 12.37 -5.99
CA ASP A 10 -20.42 13.47 -5.07
C ASP A 10 -21.22 13.09 -3.81
N GLN A 11 -21.78 11.88 -3.71
CA GLN A 11 -22.60 11.54 -2.53
C GLN A 11 -21.79 11.37 -1.24
N PHE A 12 -20.49 11.10 -1.31
CA PHE A 12 -19.63 11.07 -0.12
C PHE A 12 -19.05 12.46 0.23
N ILE A 13 -19.01 13.43 -0.69
CA ILE A 13 -18.30 14.71 -0.48
C ILE A 13 -19.22 15.84 0.05
N ALA A 14 -20.54 15.65 0.06
CA ALA A 14 -21.52 16.69 0.39
C ALA A 14 -21.66 17.07 1.90
N CYS A 15 -20.89 16.49 2.83
CA CYS A 15 -21.04 16.75 4.28
C CYS A 15 -19.88 17.51 4.95
N GLY A 16 -18.95 18.11 4.19
CA GLY A 16 -17.91 18.99 4.74
C GLY A 16 -16.91 18.35 5.72
N ARG A 17 -16.97 17.02 5.94
CA ARG A 17 -16.12 16.23 6.85
C ARG A 17 -15.95 14.78 6.40
N THR A 18 -15.57 14.55 5.14
CA THR A 18 -15.77 13.21 4.55
C THR A 18 -14.59 12.63 3.76
N GLY A 19 -13.66 13.45 3.23
CA GLY A 19 -12.46 12.94 2.55
C GLY A 19 -11.44 12.32 3.49
N GLU A 20 -11.02 13.07 4.52
CA GLU A 20 -10.02 12.62 5.49
C GLU A 20 -10.48 11.42 6.31
N LYS A 21 -11.76 11.40 6.74
CA LYS A 21 -12.34 10.25 7.44
C LYS A 21 -12.43 9.02 6.54
N ALA A 22 -12.78 9.19 5.26
CA ALA A 22 -12.76 8.10 4.30
C ALA A 22 -11.34 7.59 4.05
N HIS A 23 -10.36 8.49 3.96
CA HIS A 23 -8.95 8.13 3.83
C HIS A 23 -8.44 7.39 5.06
N GLU A 24 -8.80 7.84 6.26
CA GLU A 24 -8.45 7.18 7.52
C GLU A 24 -9.07 5.79 7.61
N LEU A 25 -10.35 5.65 7.27
CA LEU A 25 -11.03 4.35 7.24
C LEU A 25 -10.42 3.41 6.19
N ALA A 26 -10.19 3.90 4.97
CA ALA A 26 -9.53 3.14 3.92
C ALA A 26 -8.13 2.69 4.37
N SER A 27 -7.40 3.55 5.07
CA SER A 27 -6.12 3.18 5.66
C SER A 27 -6.23 2.01 6.64
N LYS A 28 -7.21 2.05 7.55
CA LYS A 28 -7.43 1.00 8.55
C LYS A 28 -7.80 -0.33 7.88
N ILE A 29 -8.65 -0.28 6.86
CA ILE A 29 -9.04 -1.46 6.07
C ILE A 29 -7.80 -2.06 5.40
N TRP A 30 -6.98 -1.25 4.71
CA TRP A 30 -5.76 -1.72 4.07
C TRP A 30 -4.79 -2.37 5.05
N LEU A 31 -4.56 -1.75 6.21
CA LEU A 31 -3.68 -2.31 7.24
C LEU A 31 -4.21 -3.65 7.75
N ALA A 32 -5.50 -3.71 8.08
CA ALA A 32 -6.14 -4.94 8.53
C ALA A 32 -6.05 -6.04 7.47
N VAL A 33 -6.27 -5.72 6.19
CA VAL A 33 -6.11 -6.70 5.10
C VAL A 33 -4.68 -7.21 5.08
N ILE A 34 -3.67 -6.34 5.00
CA ILE A 34 -2.25 -6.73 4.92
C ILE A 34 -1.84 -7.61 6.11
N GLU A 35 -2.28 -7.26 7.31
CA GLU A 35 -1.97 -8.01 8.53
C GLU A 35 -2.56 -9.42 8.50
N ASN A 36 -3.77 -9.59 7.97
CA ASN A 36 -4.48 -10.88 7.93
C ASN A 36 -4.20 -11.73 6.67
N LEU A 37 -3.35 -11.28 5.75
CA LEU A 37 -2.95 -12.11 4.61
C LEU A 37 -2.08 -13.28 5.08
N GLU A 38 -2.42 -14.49 4.60
CA GLU A 38 -1.67 -15.72 4.81
C GLU A 38 -0.25 -15.64 4.24
N GLU A 39 0.72 -16.28 4.91
CA GLU A 39 2.09 -16.38 4.43
C GLU A 39 2.23 -17.47 3.36
N ASN A 40 2.03 -17.09 2.10
CA ASN A 40 2.24 -17.96 0.95
C ASN A 40 2.80 -17.21 -0.26
N GLN A 41 3.18 -17.95 -1.30
CA GLN A 41 3.78 -17.39 -2.51
C GLN A 41 2.86 -16.42 -3.25
N GLN A 42 1.54 -16.62 -3.20
CA GLN A 42 0.58 -15.73 -3.87
C GLN A 42 0.52 -14.38 -3.14
N THR A 43 0.49 -14.38 -1.82
CA THR A 43 0.55 -13.18 -0.99
C THR A 43 1.86 -12.41 -1.23
N PHE A 44 2.99 -13.11 -1.34
CA PHE A 44 4.27 -12.48 -1.67
C PHE A 44 4.20 -11.72 -3.01
N LEU A 45 3.72 -12.36 -4.08
CA LEU A 45 3.59 -11.73 -5.39
C LEU A 45 2.63 -10.53 -5.36
N LEU A 46 1.52 -10.65 -4.63
CA LEU A 46 0.56 -9.56 -4.44
C LEU A 46 1.21 -8.37 -3.73
N LEU A 47 1.91 -8.59 -2.62
CA LEU A 47 2.58 -7.54 -1.85
C LEU A 47 3.72 -6.89 -2.65
N LYS A 48 4.49 -7.69 -3.41
CA LYS A 48 5.53 -7.18 -4.30
C LYS A 48 4.95 -6.23 -5.35
N HIS A 49 3.84 -6.62 -5.99
CA HIS A 49 3.14 -5.77 -6.94
C HIS A 49 2.62 -4.48 -6.28
N LEU A 50 2.01 -4.62 -5.09
CA LEU A 50 1.56 -3.47 -4.31
C LEU A 50 2.71 -2.52 -3.94
N ALA A 51 3.92 -3.01 -3.66
CA ALA A 51 5.07 -2.16 -3.35
C ALA A 51 5.57 -1.33 -4.55
N GLN A 52 5.34 -1.81 -5.78
CA GLN A 52 5.77 -1.16 -7.02
C GLN A 52 4.77 -0.13 -7.53
N GLU A 53 3.47 -0.36 -7.33
CA GLU A 53 2.43 0.55 -7.82
C GLU A 53 2.33 1.84 -6.97
N GLU A 54 2.64 2.99 -7.58
CA GLU A 54 2.56 4.30 -6.91
C GLU A 54 1.15 4.87 -6.80
N PHE A 55 0.27 4.58 -7.77
CA PHE A 55 -1.03 5.26 -7.91
C PHE A 55 -2.12 4.28 -8.35
N PHE A 56 -2.66 3.52 -7.40
CA PHE A 56 -3.77 2.61 -7.68
C PHE A 56 -5.15 3.32 -7.63
N LEU A 57 -5.33 4.31 -6.75
CA LEU A 57 -6.62 5.00 -6.55
C LEU A 57 -6.44 6.50 -6.22
N PRO A 58 -7.36 7.37 -6.66
CA PRO A 58 -7.35 8.79 -6.28
C PRO A 58 -7.78 8.98 -4.83
N PHE A 59 -7.38 10.11 -4.22
CA PHE A 59 -7.90 10.54 -2.91
C PHE A 59 -9.45 10.55 -2.92
N PRO A 60 -10.13 10.09 -1.85
CA PRO A 60 -9.60 9.69 -0.53
C PRO A 60 -9.12 8.24 -0.44
N TYR A 61 -9.23 7.46 -1.50
CA TYR A 61 -8.86 6.04 -1.52
C TYR A 61 -7.39 5.80 -1.90
N SER A 62 -6.63 6.88 -2.13
CA SER A 62 -5.20 6.83 -2.33
C SER A 62 -4.52 6.07 -1.19
N ARG A 63 -3.44 5.37 -1.51
CA ARG A 63 -2.75 4.55 -0.53
C ARG A 63 -1.96 5.45 0.43
N PRO A 64 -2.25 5.39 1.74
CA PRO A 64 -1.48 6.13 2.72
C PRO A 64 -0.05 5.59 2.83
N TYR A 65 0.89 6.48 3.13
CA TYR A 65 2.30 6.13 3.33
C TYR A 65 2.50 5.03 4.38
N LYS A 66 1.71 5.04 5.47
CA LYS A 66 1.74 3.99 6.51
C LYS A 66 1.33 2.60 6.02
N VAL A 67 0.44 2.53 5.02
CA VAL A 67 0.05 1.26 4.39
C VAL A 67 1.21 0.73 3.56
N LEU A 68 1.84 1.61 2.77
CA LEU A 68 3.00 1.24 1.96
C LEU A 68 4.18 0.80 2.83
N TRP A 69 4.43 1.49 3.94
CA TRP A 69 5.40 1.06 4.95
C TRP A 69 5.11 -0.38 5.40
N ARG A 70 3.86 -0.68 5.76
CA ARG A 70 3.49 -2.01 6.24
C ARG A 70 3.66 -3.10 5.18
N VAL A 71 3.44 -2.78 3.90
CA VAL A 71 3.74 -3.69 2.78
C VAL A 71 5.23 -4.03 2.74
N PHE A 72 6.10 -3.02 2.75
CA PHE A 72 7.54 -3.25 2.73
C PHE A 72 8.03 -3.98 3.98
N ASP A 73 7.48 -3.63 5.14
CA ASP A 73 7.78 -4.29 6.39
C ASP A 73 7.49 -5.79 6.29
N LYS A 74 6.26 -6.16 5.89
CA LYS A 74 5.86 -7.56 5.73
C LYS A 74 6.70 -8.29 4.68
N LEU A 75 7.05 -7.61 3.57
CA LEU A 75 7.93 -8.18 2.54
C LEU A 75 9.31 -8.54 3.10
N PHE A 76 9.94 -7.62 3.85
CA PHE A 76 11.30 -7.82 4.35
C PHE A 76 11.40 -8.62 5.65
N THR A 77 10.31 -8.78 6.40
CA THR A 77 10.27 -9.64 7.60
C THR A 77 9.72 -11.01 7.27
N ASP A 78 8.44 -11.09 6.92
CA ASP A 78 7.67 -12.34 6.87
C ASP A 78 7.96 -13.07 5.55
N PHE A 79 8.09 -12.32 4.44
CA PHE A 79 8.31 -12.89 3.11
C PHE A 79 9.77 -12.88 2.64
N ARG A 80 10.72 -12.62 3.54
CA ARG A 80 12.14 -12.48 3.17
C ARG A 80 12.67 -13.70 2.42
N GLY A 81 12.24 -14.90 2.82
CA GLY A 81 12.64 -16.17 2.20
C GLY A 81 12.12 -16.39 0.78
N TYR A 82 11.13 -15.62 0.33
CA TYR A 82 10.54 -15.73 -1.00
C TYR A 82 11.24 -14.86 -2.05
N PHE A 83 12.07 -13.91 -1.62
CA PHE A 83 12.86 -13.10 -2.54
C PHE A 83 13.99 -13.90 -3.18
N ASN A 84 14.15 -13.73 -4.50
CA ASN A 84 15.46 -13.94 -5.11
C ASN A 84 16.35 -12.71 -4.89
N ARG A 85 17.65 -12.86 -5.14
CA ARG A 85 18.64 -11.81 -4.87
C ARG A 85 18.34 -10.50 -5.61
N MET A 86 17.91 -10.55 -6.87
CA MET A 86 17.63 -9.33 -7.64
C MET A 86 16.37 -8.65 -7.14
N ASP A 87 15.30 -9.40 -6.94
CA ASP A 87 14.03 -8.89 -6.44
C ASP A 87 14.16 -8.22 -5.06
N TYR A 88 15.01 -8.79 -4.19
CA TYR A 88 15.30 -8.21 -2.88
C TYR A 88 15.97 -6.83 -3.02
N HIS A 89 16.99 -6.73 -3.88
CA HIS A 89 17.70 -5.47 -4.11
C HIS A 89 16.79 -4.42 -4.74
N ASP A 90 15.96 -4.79 -5.72
CA ASP A 90 15.03 -3.87 -6.37
C ASP A 90 13.98 -3.36 -5.39
N ALA A 91 13.39 -4.25 -4.58
CA ALA A 91 12.47 -3.85 -3.52
C ALA A 91 13.15 -2.92 -2.51
N LEU A 92 14.41 -3.17 -2.15
CA LEU A 92 15.13 -2.36 -1.17
C LEU A 92 15.47 -0.97 -1.72
N VAL A 93 15.81 -0.86 -3.00
CA VAL A 93 15.99 0.44 -3.67
C VAL A 93 14.66 1.21 -3.68
N GLY A 94 13.56 0.53 -4.03
CA GLY A 94 12.22 1.11 -3.99
C GLY A 94 11.78 1.55 -2.59
N ALA A 95 12.20 0.83 -1.55
CA ALA A 95 11.97 1.23 -0.17
C ALA A 95 12.81 2.47 0.19
N LYS A 96 14.10 2.49 -0.13
CA LYS A 96 15.01 3.60 0.20
C LYS A 96 14.69 4.91 -0.51
N SER A 97 14.09 4.86 -1.70
CA SER A 97 13.65 6.07 -2.39
C SER A 97 12.42 6.71 -1.74
N ARG A 98 11.61 5.91 -1.04
CA ARG A 98 10.36 6.34 -0.39
C ARG A 98 10.52 6.61 1.10
N PHE A 99 11.36 5.84 1.78
CA PHE A 99 11.52 5.80 3.23
C PHE A 99 12.97 6.09 3.59
N GLN A 100 13.18 7.15 4.38
CA GLN A 100 14.49 7.53 4.91
C GLN A 100 14.29 7.95 6.38
N PRO A 101 14.92 7.27 7.35
CA PRO A 101 15.78 6.08 7.21
C PRO A 101 14.97 4.79 7.00
N VAL A 102 15.59 3.78 6.37
CA VAL A 102 15.04 2.40 6.33
C VAL A 102 15.45 1.62 7.59
N PRO A 103 14.58 0.75 8.13
CA PRO A 103 14.91 -0.12 9.27
C PRO A 103 16.09 -1.06 8.98
N SER A 104 16.94 -1.29 9.97
CA SER A 104 18.03 -2.27 9.88
C SER A 104 17.52 -3.69 9.66
N THR A 105 16.34 -4.01 10.18
CA THR A 105 15.65 -5.29 9.96
C THR A 105 15.42 -5.57 8.48
N TRP A 106 15.22 -4.54 7.65
CA TRP A 106 15.04 -4.69 6.20
C TRP A 106 16.35 -4.83 5.44
N LEU A 107 17.49 -4.49 6.05
CA LEU A 107 18.80 -4.71 5.46
C LEU A 107 19.25 -6.16 5.63
N GLY A 108 18.57 -6.89 6.51
CA GLY A 108 18.83 -8.28 6.72
C GLY A 108 20.05 -8.59 7.58
N LEU A 109 20.43 -7.59 8.37
CA LEU A 109 21.43 -7.62 9.44
C LEU A 109 20.88 -8.31 10.70
#